data_AF-A0A9E4P3C9-F1
#
_entry.id   AF-A0A9E4P3C9-F1
#
_cell.length_a   1.000
_cell.length_b   1.000
_cell.length_c   1.000
_cell.angle_alpha   90.00
_cell.angle_beta   90.00
_cell.angle_gamma   90.00
#
_symmetry.space_group_name_H-M   'P 1'
#
loop_
_entity.id
_entity.type
_entity.pdbx_description
1 polymer ?
#
loop_
_entity_poly.entity_id
_entity_poly.type
_entity_poly.pdbx_seq_one_letter_code
_entity_poly.pdbx_strand_id
1 'polypeptide(L)'
;MNSYKFLCYLLAACLLLGSSGCKSSSCNLEQLKESTDREIVVSKAEDFSVIEAGSMKKISLNPDVPQMPFGYRHEKWLAFKKKFQDGDCLVYFTTPEKAWKRLAGLEGYAIMRGNEVIAVFVLKVS
;
A
#
# COMPACT_ATOMS: atom_id res chain seq x y z
N MET A 1 -19.36 -41.59 39.79
CA MET A 1 -20.74 -42.03 39.50
C MET A 1 -21.66 -40.84 39.68
N ASN A 2 -22.34 -40.47 38.58
CA ASN A 2 -23.69 -39.92 38.52
C ASN A 2 -23.99 -38.60 39.27
N SER A 3 -24.77 -37.67 38.76
CA SER A 3 -25.49 -37.54 37.50
C SER A 3 -26.23 -36.21 37.61
N TYR A 4 -25.95 -35.30 36.68
CA TYR A 4 -26.84 -34.34 36.04
C TYR A 4 -28.18 -34.00 36.72
N LYS A 5 -28.40 -32.69 36.99
CA LYS A 5 -29.59 -31.93 36.57
C LYS A 5 -29.56 -30.51 37.15
N PHE A 6 -29.35 -29.52 36.28
CA PHE A 6 -30.13 -28.28 36.13
C PHE A 6 -29.42 -27.45 35.04
N LEU A 7 -29.65 -27.76 33.77
CA LEU A 7 -30.61 -27.07 32.89
C LEU A 7 -30.34 -25.57 32.74
N CYS A 8 -29.64 -25.23 31.66
CA CYS A 8 -29.99 -24.11 30.78
C CYS A 8 -29.67 -24.53 29.33
N TYR A 9 -30.42 -25.52 28.84
CA TYR A 9 -30.60 -25.70 27.40
C TYR A 9 -31.62 -24.65 26.94
N LEU A 10 -31.13 -23.56 26.38
CA LEU A 10 -31.83 -22.85 25.32
C LEU A 10 -30.97 -22.98 24.07
N LEU A 11 -31.32 -24.00 23.30
CA LEU A 11 -31.09 -24.09 21.87
C LEU A 11 -31.53 -22.79 21.19
N ALA A 12 -30.63 -22.15 20.44
CA ALA A 12 -30.98 -21.55 19.15
C ALA A 12 -29.71 -21.06 18.44
N ALA A 13 -29.33 -21.82 17.39
CA ALA A 13 -28.97 -21.26 16.10
C ALA A 13 -28.00 -20.06 16.06
N CYS A 14 -26.70 -20.36 16.01
CA CYS A 14 -25.76 -19.60 15.18
C CYS A 14 -24.66 -20.54 14.64
N LEU A 15 -25.08 -21.72 14.17
CA LEU A 15 -24.46 -22.34 13.00
C LEU A 15 -25.29 -21.84 11.81
N LEU A 16 -24.61 -21.27 10.80
CA LEU A 16 -25.17 -20.55 9.64
C LEU A 16 -25.46 -19.07 9.91
N LEU A 17 -24.44 -18.22 9.73
CA LEU A 17 -24.48 -17.09 8.81
C LEU A 17 -23.09 -16.43 8.79
N GLY A 18 -22.50 -16.40 7.60
CA GLY A 18 -21.29 -15.64 7.34
C GLY A 18 -20.00 -16.36 7.72
N SER A 19 -19.55 -17.25 6.84
CA SER A 19 -18.17 -17.08 6.36
C SER A 19 -18.02 -15.61 5.99
N SER A 20 -17.56 -14.80 6.94
CA SER A 20 -16.97 -13.51 6.64
C SER A 20 -15.69 -13.85 5.91
N GLY A 21 -15.84 -14.27 4.65
CA GLY A 21 -14.73 -14.43 3.75
C GLY A 21 -13.99 -13.12 3.85
N CYS A 22 -12.72 -13.19 4.26
CA CYS A 22 -11.78 -12.11 4.02
C CYS A 22 -11.98 -11.76 2.54
N LYS A 23 -12.74 -10.70 2.27
CA LYS A 23 -12.78 -10.10 0.94
C LYS A 23 -11.36 -9.60 0.77
N SER A 24 -10.53 -10.42 0.16
CA SER A 24 -9.32 -9.98 -0.51
C SER A 24 -9.79 -8.84 -1.40
N SER A 25 -9.62 -7.61 -0.94
CA SER A 25 -9.80 -6.40 -1.73
C SER A 25 -8.77 -6.46 -2.84
N SER A 26 -9.16 -7.03 -3.97
CA SER A 26 -8.36 -6.90 -5.18
C SER A 26 -8.39 -5.43 -5.55
N CYS A 27 -7.34 -4.69 -5.20
CA CYS A 27 -7.28 -3.28 -5.55
C CYS A 27 -7.30 -3.13 -7.08
N ASN A 28 -8.12 -2.24 -7.59
CA ASN A 28 -8.21 -1.98 -9.01
C ASN A 28 -7.10 -1.01 -9.43
N LEU A 29 -6.04 -1.55 -10.01
CA LEU A 29 -4.87 -0.76 -10.41
C LEU A 29 -5.15 0.18 -11.59
N GLU A 30 -6.17 -0.10 -12.39
CA GLU A 30 -6.56 0.75 -13.53
C GLU A 30 -7.07 2.11 -13.07
N GLN A 31 -7.73 2.18 -11.91
CA GLN A 31 -8.25 3.44 -11.37
C GLN A 31 -7.14 4.46 -11.10
N LEU A 32 -5.94 3.98 -10.70
CA LEU A 32 -4.80 4.88 -10.50
C LEU A 32 -4.37 5.51 -11.82
N LYS A 33 -4.47 4.80 -12.96
CA LYS A 33 -4.15 5.35 -14.28
C LYS A 33 -5.13 6.44 -14.69
N GLU A 34 -6.41 6.30 -14.35
CA GLU A 34 -7.43 7.31 -14.64
C GLU A 34 -7.27 8.58 -13.78
N SER A 35 -6.62 8.48 -12.62
CA SER A 35 -6.43 9.61 -11.71
C SER A 35 -5.31 10.58 -12.12
N THR A 36 -4.67 10.34 -13.27
CA THR A 36 -3.53 11.12 -13.76
C THR A 36 -3.67 11.40 -15.25
N ASP A 37 -3.34 12.62 -15.67
CA ASP A 37 -3.28 13.00 -17.09
C ASP A 37 -2.08 12.38 -17.83
N ARG A 38 -1.17 11.72 -17.10
CA ARG A 38 0.01 11.05 -17.63
C ARG A 38 -0.22 9.55 -17.73
N GLU A 39 0.21 8.96 -18.84
CA GLU A 39 0.34 7.52 -18.96
C GLU A 39 1.31 6.99 -17.91
N ILE A 40 0.83 6.09 -17.05
CA ILE A 40 1.62 5.39 -16.04
C ILE A 40 1.49 3.88 -16.19
N VAL A 41 2.58 3.20 -15.90
CA VAL A 41 2.65 1.77 -15.67
C VAL A 41 2.54 1.56 -14.16
N VAL A 42 1.71 0.61 -13.75
CA VAL A 42 1.45 0.28 -12.35
C VAL A 42 1.82 -1.17 -12.08
N SER A 43 2.42 -1.43 -10.94
CA SER A 43 2.74 -2.77 -10.47
C SER A 43 2.51 -2.88 -8.97
N LYS A 44 2.37 -4.11 -8.47
CA LYS A 44 2.41 -4.35 -7.02
C LYS A 44 3.75 -3.83 -6.49
N ALA A 45 3.72 -3.13 -5.36
CA ALA A 45 4.94 -2.70 -4.68
C ALA A 45 5.51 -3.83 -3.81
N GLU A 46 6.81 -3.73 -3.55
CA GLU A 46 7.47 -4.48 -2.49
C GLU A 46 6.96 -4.03 -1.11
N ASP A 47 7.27 -4.80 -0.06
CA ASP A 47 6.94 -4.42 1.31
C ASP A 47 7.70 -3.15 1.75
N PHE A 48 7.13 -2.42 2.71
CA PHE A 48 7.71 -1.16 3.20
C PHE A 48 9.18 -1.29 3.63
N SER A 49 9.54 -2.39 4.29
CA SER A 49 10.91 -2.64 4.75
C SER A 49 11.90 -2.79 3.59
N VAL A 50 11.50 -3.46 2.49
CA VAL A 50 12.33 -3.64 1.29
C VAL A 50 12.49 -2.31 0.56
N ILE A 51 11.41 -1.54 0.45
CA ILE A 51 11.43 -0.19 -0.14
C ILE A 51 12.37 0.73 0.63
N GLU A 52 12.28 0.74 1.96
CA GLU A 52 13.12 1.54 2.84
C GLU A 52 14.58 1.13 2.74
N ALA A 53 14.88 -0.17 2.74
CA ALA A 53 16.23 -0.67 2.54
C ALA A 53 16.81 -0.26 1.18
N GLY A 54 16.01 -0.33 0.11
CA GLY A 54 16.39 0.15 -1.22
C GLY A 54 16.67 1.66 -1.26
N SER A 55 15.88 2.45 -0.53
CA SER A 55 16.10 3.88 -0.35
C SER A 55 17.41 4.15 0.40
N MET A 56 17.65 3.43 1.50
CA MET A 56 18.86 3.58 2.32
C MET A 56 20.14 3.30 1.53
N LYS A 57 20.15 2.30 0.62
CA LYS A 57 21.30 2.04 -0.26
C LYS A 57 21.68 3.25 -1.13
N LYS A 58 20.71 4.07 -1.54
CA LYS A 58 20.97 5.28 -2.32
C LYS A 58 21.41 6.44 -1.42
N ILE A 59 20.77 6.59 -0.28
CA ILE A 59 21.07 7.64 0.71
C ILE A 59 22.49 7.49 1.29
N SER A 60 22.94 6.26 1.53
CA SER A 60 24.27 6.00 2.06
C SER A 60 25.41 6.41 1.12
N LEU A 61 25.12 6.66 -0.17
CA LEU A 61 26.10 7.15 -1.13
C LEU A 61 26.34 8.66 -1.03
N ASN A 62 25.48 9.39 -0.31
CA ASN A 62 25.60 10.82 -0.13
C ASN A 62 25.48 11.19 1.36
N PRO A 63 26.61 11.37 2.08
CA PRO A 63 26.61 11.63 3.52
C PRO A 63 25.99 12.99 3.89
N ASP A 64 25.87 13.93 2.96
CA ASP A 64 25.30 15.26 3.19
C ASP A 64 23.77 15.27 3.24
N VAL A 65 23.14 14.13 2.94
CA VAL A 65 21.69 13.93 3.04
C VAL A 65 21.38 13.22 4.36
N PRO A 66 20.27 13.56 5.06
CA PRO A 66 19.84 12.83 6.25
C PRO A 66 19.85 11.31 6.05
N GLN A 67 20.55 10.59 6.94
CA GLN A 67 20.76 9.14 6.84
C GLN A 67 19.55 8.35 7.34
N MET A 68 18.44 8.52 6.63
CA MET A 68 17.14 7.91 6.90
C MET A 68 16.44 7.62 5.56
N PRO A 69 15.46 6.69 5.50
CA PRO A 69 14.79 6.37 4.25
C PRO A 69 14.22 7.62 3.58
N PHE A 70 14.56 7.83 2.32
CA PHE A 70 14.18 8.98 1.49
C PHE A 70 14.76 10.34 1.94
N GLY A 71 15.75 10.34 2.85
CA GLY A 71 16.48 11.54 3.26
C GLY A 71 15.57 12.66 3.74
N TYR A 72 15.68 13.85 3.13
CA TYR A 72 14.83 15.01 3.42
C TYR A 72 13.31 14.76 3.29
N ARG A 73 12.89 13.66 2.65
CA ARG A 73 11.49 13.29 2.48
C ARG A 73 11.00 12.23 3.45
N HIS A 74 11.82 11.84 4.43
CA HIS A 74 11.48 10.83 5.42
C HIS A 74 10.16 11.12 6.14
N GLU A 75 9.94 12.36 6.60
CA GLU A 75 8.69 12.72 7.28
C GLU A 75 7.46 12.56 6.38
N LYS A 76 7.58 12.92 5.10
CA LYS A 76 6.50 12.70 4.11
C LYS A 76 6.25 11.21 3.89
N TRP A 77 7.31 10.40 3.92
CA TRP A 77 7.20 8.95 3.82
C TRP A 77 6.52 8.33 5.05
N LEU A 78 6.88 8.76 6.27
CA LEU A 78 6.21 8.33 7.50
C LEU A 78 4.72 8.72 7.49
N ALA A 79 4.39 9.94 7.05
CA ALA A 79 3.00 10.39 6.91
C ALA A 79 2.22 9.57 5.87
N PHE A 80 2.87 9.17 4.76
CA PHE A 80 2.29 8.26 3.77
C PHE A 80 2.02 6.88 4.39
N LYS A 81 3.01 6.25 5.04
CA LYS A 81 2.85 4.94 5.70
C LYS A 81 1.73 4.92 6.74
N LYS A 82 1.57 6.00 7.52
CA LYS A 82 0.51 6.13 8.54
C LYS A 82 -0.92 6.04 7.97
N LYS A 83 -1.10 6.22 6.66
CA LYS A 83 -2.41 6.09 6.00
C LYS A 83 -2.73 4.65 5.60
N PHE A 84 -1.75 3.75 5.63
CA PHE A 84 -1.91 2.34 5.27
C PHE A 84 -2.64 1.58 6.36
N GLN A 85 -3.64 0.78 5.97
CA GLN A 85 -4.46 -0.05 6.83
C GLN A 85 -4.51 -1.49 6.30
N ASP A 86 -4.90 -2.44 7.15
CA ASP A 86 -5.12 -3.82 6.74
C ASP A 86 -6.19 -3.88 5.63
N GLY A 87 -5.85 -4.54 4.53
CA GLY A 87 -6.68 -4.62 3.32
C GLY A 87 -6.38 -3.54 2.27
N ASP A 88 -5.48 -2.59 2.54
CA ASP A 88 -4.96 -1.68 1.52
C ASP A 88 -3.92 -2.40 0.64
N CYS A 89 -3.76 -1.93 -0.60
CA CYS A 89 -2.67 -2.33 -1.48
C CYS A 89 -1.65 -1.21 -1.61
N LEU A 90 -0.39 -1.57 -1.45
CA LEU A 90 0.72 -0.71 -1.84
C LEU A 90 1.08 -0.98 -3.29
N VAL A 91 1.11 0.07 -4.10
CA VAL A 91 1.41 0.00 -5.53
C VAL A 91 2.53 0.93 -5.89
N TYR A 92 3.36 0.48 -6.82
CA TYR A 92 4.37 1.29 -7.47
C TYR A 92 3.83 1.77 -8.81
N PHE A 93 4.12 3.02 -9.16
CA PHE A 93 3.82 3.57 -10.47
C PHE A 93 5.04 4.26 -11.06
N THR A 94 5.14 4.23 -12.38
CA THR A 94 6.14 4.97 -13.14
C THR A 94 5.62 5.30 -14.53
N THR A 95 6.00 6.43 -15.10
CA THR A 95 5.78 6.71 -16.53
C THR A 95 6.63 5.78 -17.39
N PRO A 96 6.18 5.40 -18.60
CA PRO A 96 6.98 4.62 -19.53
C PRO A 96 8.37 5.21 -19.77
N GLU A 97 9.37 4.36 -20.01
CA GLU A 97 10.78 4.77 -20.23
C GLU A 97 10.93 5.87 -21.31
N LYS A 98 10.07 5.83 -22.34
CA LYS A 98 10.05 6.84 -23.41
C LYS A 98 9.75 8.26 -22.89
N ALA A 99 8.94 8.40 -21.85
CA ALA A 99 8.60 9.69 -21.24
C ALA A 99 9.79 10.29 -20.45
N TRP A 100 10.65 9.44 -19.89
CA TRP A 100 11.86 9.87 -19.18
C TRP A 100 12.88 10.55 -20.09
N LYS A 101 12.97 10.13 -21.36
CA LYS A 101 13.85 10.76 -22.38
C LYS A 101 13.46 12.21 -22.72
N ARG A 102 12.23 12.63 -22.39
CA ARG A 102 11.70 13.97 -22.67
C ARG A 102 11.51 14.81 -21.41
N LEU A 103 12.17 14.45 -20.30
CA LEU A 103 12.04 15.12 -18.99
C LEU A 103 10.59 15.21 -18.50
N ALA A 104 9.75 14.21 -18.78
CA ALA A 104 8.38 14.15 -18.28
C ALA A 104 8.15 12.95 -17.35
N GLY A 105 9.25 12.37 -16.86
CA GLY A 105 9.26 11.17 -16.03
C GLY A 105 8.61 11.39 -14.66
N LEU A 106 7.83 10.43 -14.20
CA LEU A 106 7.23 10.41 -12.87
C LEU A 106 7.32 8.98 -12.33
N GLU A 107 7.77 8.81 -11.09
CA GLU A 107 7.65 7.54 -10.38
C GLU A 107 7.32 7.75 -8.91
N GLY A 108 6.68 6.75 -8.30
CA GLY A 108 6.26 6.83 -6.90
C GLY A 108 5.49 5.62 -6.41
N TYR A 109 4.91 5.77 -5.22
CA TYR A 109 4.06 4.77 -4.59
C TYR A 109 2.67 5.34 -4.31
N ALA A 110 1.65 4.51 -4.37
CA ALA A 110 0.29 4.87 -3.94
C ALA A 110 -0.29 3.81 -3.00
N ILE A 111 -1.17 4.25 -2.11
CA ILE A 111 -2.00 3.39 -1.25
C ILE A 111 -3.39 3.33 -1.87
N MET A 112 -3.84 2.13 -2.20
CA MET A 112 -5.15 1.88 -2.76
C MET A 112 -6.02 1.16 -1.75
N ARG A 113 -7.28 1.58 -1.59
CA ARG A 113 -8.30 0.88 -0.80
C ARG A 113 -9.47 0.57 -1.70
N GLY A 114 -9.56 -0.68 -2.16
CA GLY A 114 -10.52 -1.05 -3.21
C GLY A 114 -10.24 -0.28 -4.51
N ASN A 115 -11.13 0.67 -4.84
CA ASN A 115 -11.01 1.53 -6.01
C ASN A 115 -10.61 2.98 -5.66
N GLU A 116 -10.23 3.28 -4.43
CA GLU A 116 -9.89 4.65 -4.03
C GLU A 116 -8.39 4.83 -3.85
N VAL A 117 -7.87 5.96 -4.37
CA VAL A 117 -6.49 6.40 -4.11
C VAL A 117 -6.47 7.12 -2.76
N ILE A 118 -5.91 6.49 -1.75
CA ILE A 118 -5.86 7.04 -0.37
C ILE A 118 -4.70 8.01 -0.20
N ALA A 119 -3.57 7.72 -0.83
CA ALA A 119 -2.36 8.52 -0.73
C ALA A 119 -1.42 8.27 -1.90
N VAL A 120 -0.62 9.29 -2.25
CA VAL A 120 0.43 9.21 -3.26
C VAL A 120 1.73 9.77 -2.69
N PHE A 121 2.82 9.04 -2.87
CA PHE A 121 4.19 9.46 -2.57
C PHE A 121 5.04 9.38 -3.84
N VAL A 122 5.11 10.49 -4.56
CA VAL A 122 5.96 10.64 -5.74
C VAL A 122 7.42 10.62 -5.32
N LEU A 123 8.32 9.83 -5.91
CA LEU A 123 9.76 9.85 -5.62
C LEU A 123 10.49 10.90 -6.44
N LYS A 124 10.23 10.90 -7.74
CA LYS A 124 10.93 11.71 -8.72
C LYS A 124 9.92 12.23 -9.75
N VAL A 125 10.06 13.51 -10.05
CA VAL A 125 9.44 14.19 -11.19
C VAL A 125 10.57 14.79 -11.98
N SER A 126 10.57 14.62 -13.30
CA SER A 126 11.46 15.33 -14.20
C SER A 126 10.73 16.46 -14.91
#